data_AF-A0A0A9GCC8-F1
#
_entry.id   AF-A0A0A9GCC8-F1
#
_cell.length_a   1.000
_cell.length_b   1.000
_cell.length_c   1.000
_cell.angle_alpha   90.00
_cell.angle_beta   90.00
_cell.angle_gamma   90.00
#
_symmetry.space_group_name_H-M   'P 1'
#
loop_
_entity.id
_entity.type
_entity.pdbx_description
1 polymer ?
#
loop_
_entity_poly.entity_id
_entity_poly.type
_entity_poly.pdbx_seq_one_letter_code
_entity_poly.pdbx_strand_id
1 'polypeptide(L)'
;MLVQYFGLGVLGAAMAFNLSWAVFTALQLAYAIGGWCPETWSGLSASAFVDLTEFVKLSASSGVMVCLENWYYRILIFLTGYMKNAELAVDALSICMSLSGWEMMIHLGFLAGTGVRVANELGAANGQGARFATLVSTTTSFLISLFISLLALICHDKLATIFTSSEAVIDAVDDISVLLALTILFNGVQPVLSGVAIGSGWQALVAYVNIGSYYLIGIPFGVLLGWGFHYGVLGIWVGMICGTAMQTLILAWITLRCDWNEEALKAGNRMRQWSSTK
;
A
#
# COMPACT_ATOMS: atom_id res chain seq x y z
N MET A 1 2.70 3.43 29.95
CA MET A 1 3.55 3.15 31.14
C MET A 1 5.01 3.52 30.91
N LEU A 2 5.74 2.92 29.96
CA LEU A 2 7.19 3.19 29.79
C LEU A 2 7.55 4.65 29.52
N VAL A 3 6.70 5.38 28.78
CA VAL A 3 6.94 6.80 28.44
C VAL A 3 6.63 7.73 29.62
N GLN A 4 5.41 7.68 30.17
CA GLN A 4 4.95 8.61 31.21
C GLN A 4 5.31 8.20 32.65
N TYR A 5 5.30 6.89 32.96
CA TYR A 5 5.47 6.41 34.33
C TYR A 5 6.93 6.11 34.66
N PHE A 6 7.66 5.52 33.71
CA PHE A 6 9.09 5.21 33.87
C PHE A 6 10.02 6.34 33.36
N GLY A 7 9.46 7.42 32.80
CA GLY A 7 10.23 8.59 32.36
C GLY A 7 11.22 8.33 31.22
N LEU A 8 11.11 7.20 30.51
CA LEU A 8 12.06 6.79 29.47
C LEU A 8 11.87 7.56 28.15
N GLY A 9 10.87 8.45 28.05
CA GLY A 9 10.64 9.30 26.88
C GLY A 9 10.56 8.50 25.58
N VAL A 10 11.30 8.96 24.56
CA VAL A 10 11.36 8.33 23.22
C VAL A 10 11.93 6.91 23.27
N LEU A 11 12.91 6.66 24.15
CA LEU A 11 13.48 5.32 24.34
C LEU A 11 12.42 4.35 24.85
N GLY A 12 11.59 4.78 25.79
CA GLY A 12 10.47 3.99 26.31
C GLY A 12 9.44 3.62 25.23
N ALA A 13 9.19 4.52 24.28
CA ALA A 13 8.31 4.24 23.15
C ALA A 13 8.93 3.21 22.18
N ALA A 14 10.22 3.36 21.86
CA ALA A 14 10.94 2.41 21.01
C ALA A 14 11.03 1.01 21.65
N MET A 15 11.28 0.94 22.96
CA MET A 15 11.29 -0.33 23.70
C MET A 15 9.91 -1.00 23.69
N ALA A 16 8.84 -0.23 23.94
CA ALA A 16 7.49 -0.75 23.90
C ALA A 16 7.16 -1.34 22.52
N PHE A 17 7.50 -0.62 21.45
CA PHE A 17 7.27 -1.06 20.08
C PHE A 17 8.01 -2.36 19.75
N ASN A 18 9.30 -2.45 20.08
CA ASN A 18 10.09 -3.66 19.87
C ASN A 18 9.55 -4.84 20.67
N LEU A 19 9.17 -4.61 21.94
CA LEU A 19 8.60 -5.65 22.80
C LEU A 19 7.27 -6.16 22.23
N SER A 20 6.39 -5.27 21.76
CA SER A 20 5.13 -5.65 21.12
C SER A 20 5.35 -6.55 19.90
N TRP A 21 6.30 -6.20 19.03
CA TRP A 21 6.64 -7.03 17.87
C TRP A 21 7.25 -8.38 18.25
N ALA A 22 8.12 -8.40 19.26
CA ALA A 22 8.71 -9.64 19.77
C ALA A 22 7.65 -10.57 20.34
N VAL A 23 6.72 -10.05 21.14
CA VAL A 23 5.59 -10.81 21.70
C VAL A 23 4.68 -11.33 20.59
N PHE A 24 4.33 -10.49 19.61
CA PHE A 24 3.53 -10.89 18.47
C PHE A 24 4.16 -12.06 17.70
N THR A 25 5.45 -11.96 17.41
CA THR A 25 6.21 -12.99 16.70
C THR A 25 6.29 -14.28 17.51
N ALA A 26 6.55 -14.18 18.82
CA ALA A 26 6.59 -15.33 19.73
C ALA A 26 5.23 -16.05 19.81
N LEU A 27 4.12 -15.30 19.84
CA LEU A 27 2.78 -15.86 19.83
C LEU A 27 2.46 -16.57 18.51
N GLN A 28 2.82 -15.99 17.37
CA GLN A 28 2.65 -16.63 16.07
C GLN A 28 3.45 -17.94 15.96
N LEU A 29 4.69 -17.94 16.46
CA LEU A 29 5.53 -19.14 16.51
C LEU A 29 4.96 -20.21 17.44
N ALA A 30 4.50 -19.80 18.63
CA ALA A 30 3.86 -20.70 19.59
C ALA A 30 2.58 -21.32 19.01
N TYR A 31 1.79 -20.55 18.26
CA TYR A 31 0.60 -21.04 17.56
C TYR A 31 0.97 -22.08 16.48
N ALA A 32 1.99 -21.80 15.66
CA ALA A 32 2.44 -22.72 14.61
C ALA A 32 3.00 -24.04 15.17
N ILE A 33 3.83 -23.98 16.22
CA ILE A 33 4.43 -25.16 16.86
C ILE A 33 3.43 -25.91 17.74
N GLY A 34 2.42 -25.23 18.27
CA GLY A 34 1.41 -25.79 19.18
C GLY A 34 0.45 -26.82 18.55
N GLY A 35 0.68 -27.25 17.31
CA GLY A 35 -0.09 -28.31 16.64
C GLY A 35 -1.39 -27.85 15.98
N TRP A 36 -1.65 -26.54 15.92
CA TRP A 36 -2.87 -25.97 15.32
C TRP A 36 -2.84 -25.93 13.78
N CYS A 37 -1.68 -26.19 13.17
CA CYS A 37 -1.48 -26.19 11.72
C CYS A 37 -0.77 -27.46 11.21
N PRO A 38 -1.36 -28.66 11.41
CA PRO A 38 -0.69 -29.92 11.14
C PRO A 38 -0.42 -30.19 9.65
N GLU A 39 -1.21 -29.60 8.75
CA GLU A 39 -1.04 -29.81 7.30
C GLU A 39 -0.01 -28.87 6.65
N THR A 40 0.27 -27.71 7.26
CA THR A 40 1.17 -26.70 6.70
C THR A 40 2.51 -26.60 7.41
N TRP A 41 2.58 -26.90 8.71
CA TRP A 41 3.82 -26.89 9.47
C TRP A 41 4.40 -28.31 9.60
N SER A 42 5.49 -28.57 8.88
CA SER A 42 6.20 -29.87 8.89
C SER A 42 7.39 -29.91 9.87
N GLY A 43 7.50 -28.92 10.77
CA GLY A 43 8.61 -28.79 11.71
C GLY A 43 9.82 -28.03 11.14
N LEU A 44 10.85 -27.88 11.98
CA LEU A 44 12.12 -27.26 11.57
C LEU A 44 12.95 -28.29 10.80
N SER A 45 13.21 -28.02 9.53
CA SER A 45 14.02 -28.89 8.66
C SER A 45 15.03 -28.08 7.87
N ALA A 46 16.17 -28.69 7.56
CA ALA A 46 17.18 -28.11 6.68
C ALA A 46 16.66 -27.88 5.24
N SER A 47 15.53 -28.51 4.87
CA SER A 47 14.83 -28.25 3.60
C SER A 47 14.33 -26.80 3.48
N ALA A 48 14.15 -26.08 4.60
CA ALA A 48 13.84 -24.66 4.57
C ALA A 48 14.98 -23.80 3.98
N PHE A 49 16.20 -24.35 3.91
CA PHE A 49 17.35 -23.68 3.31
C PHE A 49 17.57 -23.99 1.83
N VAL A 50 16.73 -24.84 1.23
CA VAL A 50 16.75 -25.17 -0.20
C VAL A 50 16.00 -24.08 -0.97
N ASP A 51 16.52 -23.68 -2.14
CA ASP A 51 15.95 -22.67 -3.03
C ASP A 51 15.80 -21.24 -2.45
N LEU A 52 16.61 -20.87 -1.43
CA LEU A 52 16.63 -19.50 -0.89
C LEU A 52 16.87 -18.43 -1.95
N THR A 53 17.64 -18.73 -2.99
CA THR A 53 17.97 -17.76 -4.04
C THR A 53 16.72 -17.25 -4.76
N GLU A 54 15.76 -18.14 -5.06
CA GLU A 54 14.52 -17.74 -5.74
C GLU A 54 13.61 -16.95 -4.79
N PHE A 55 13.50 -17.39 -3.53
CA PHE A 55 12.80 -16.66 -2.49
C PHE A 55 13.36 -15.25 -2.29
N VAL A 56 14.69 -15.12 -2.11
CA VAL A 56 15.36 -13.83 -1.93
C VAL A 56 15.17 -12.94 -3.15
N LYS A 57 15.25 -13.48 -4.37
CA LYS A 57 15.01 -12.71 -5.60
C LYS A 57 13.57 -12.16 -5.68
N LEU A 58 12.58 -12.97 -5.34
CA LEU A 58 11.18 -12.56 -5.30
C LEU A 58 10.96 -11.52 -4.19
N SER A 59 11.39 -11.82 -2.96
CA SER A 59 11.29 -10.90 -1.83
C SER A 59 12.00 -9.57 -2.07
N ALA A 60 13.17 -9.57 -2.70
CA ALA A 60 13.88 -8.35 -3.07
C ALA A 60 13.07 -7.52 -4.08
N SER A 61 12.46 -8.17 -5.08
CA SER A 61 11.62 -7.48 -6.07
C SER A 61 10.38 -6.86 -5.41
N SER A 62 9.72 -7.60 -4.52
CA SER A 62 8.61 -7.08 -3.71
C SER A 62 9.05 -5.92 -2.81
N GLY A 63 10.19 -6.06 -2.16
CA GLY A 63 10.75 -5.05 -1.26
C GLY A 63 11.05 -3.76 -2.01
N VAL A 64 11.69 -3.85 -3.17
CA VAL A 64 11.94 -2.68 -4.04
C VAL A 64 10.63 -2.04 -4.48
N MET A 65 9.65 -2.82 -4.93
CA MET A 65 8.34 -2.31 -5.34
C MET A 65 7.66 -1.48 -4.24
N VAL A 66 7.57 -2.02 -3.02
CA VAL A 66 6.95 -1.36 -1.86
C VAL A 66 7.81 -0.19 -1.35
N CYS A 67 9.14 -0.31 -1.37
CA CYS A 67 10.04 0.79 -1.02
C CYS A 67 9.87 1.97 -1.97
N LEU A 68 9.77 1.73 -3.28
CA LEU A 68 9.54 2.78 -4.27
C LEU A 68 8.21 3.51 -4.02
N GLU A 69 7.15 2.77 -3.70
CA GLU A 69 5.86 3.36 -3.33
C GLU A 69 5.98 4.23 -2.08
N ASN A 70 6.54 3.71 -0.99
CA ASN A 70 6.65 4.44 0.28
C ASN A 70 7.64 5.62 0.20
N TRP A 71 8.75 5.48 -0.55
CA TRP A 71 9.70 6.56 -0.74
C TRP A 71 9.12 7.69 -1.60
N TYR A 72 8.29 7.38 -2.59
CA TYR A 72 7.59 8.40 -3.37
C TYR A 72 6.77 9.35 -2.48
N TYR A 73 5.92 8.81 -1.60
CA TYR A 73 5.15 9.61 -0.64
C TYR A 73 6.06 10.45 0.28
N ARG A 74 7.14 9.85 0.81
CA ARG A 74 8.08 10.54 1.70
C ARG A 74 8.86 11.65 1.03
N ILE A 75 9.27 11.46 -0.23
CA ILE A 75 9.96 12.48 -1.02
C ILE A 75 9.03 13.66 -1.24
N LEU A 76 7.78 13.41 -1.62
CA LEU A 76 6.81 14.48 -1.85
C LEU A 76 6.53 15.25 -0.56
N ILE A 77 6.27 14.58 0.56
CA ILE A 77 6.10 15.23 1.88
C ILE A 77 7.36 16.01 2.29
N PHE A 78 8.55 15.47 2.02
CA PHE A 78 9.80 16.19 2.30
C PHE A 78 9.91 17.47 1.46
N LEU A 79 9.50 17.43 0.19
CA LEU A 79 9.47 18.59 -0.70
C LEU A 79 8.47 19.67 -0.23
N THR A 80 7.30 19.28 0.29
CA THR A 80 6.32 20.25 0.79
C THR A 80 6.84 21.06 1.98
N GLY A 81 7.73 20.48 2.80
CA GLY A 81 8.33 21.14 3.96
C GLY A 81 9.26 22.33 3.62
N TYR A 82 9.71 22.48 2.38
CA TYR A 82 10.56 23.60 1.94
C TYR A 82 9.78 24.78 1.34
N MET A 83 8.45 24.74 1.34
CA MET A 83 7.63 25.80 0.73
C MET A 83 7.39 26.99 1.67
N LYS A 84 7.29 28.20 1.11
CA LYS A 84 7.00 29.44 1.86
C LYS A 84 5.51 29.53 2.21
N ASN A 85 5.17 30.12 3.36
CA ASN A 85 3.80 30.24 3.88
C ASN A 85 3.08 28.90 4.06
N ALA A 86 3.82 27.88 4.50
CA ALA A 86 3.34 26.51 4.49
C ALA A 86 2.67 26.06 5.79
N GLU A 87 2.70 26.81 6.90
CA GLU A 87 2.20 26.29 8.19
C GLU A 87 0.72 25.90 8.13
N LEU A 88 -0.16 26.81 7.68
CA LEU A 88 -1.59 26.52 7.53
C LEU A 88 -1.87 25.40 6.52
N ALA A 89 -1.17 25.42 5.38
CA ALA A 89 -1.35 24.42 4.33
C ALA A 89 -0.84 23.05 4.79
N VAL A 90 0.30 23.00 5.47
CA VAL A 90 0.93 21.78 6.02
C VAL A 90 0.10 21.20 7.16
N ASP A 91 -0.50 22.04 8.01
CA ASP A 91 -1.42 21.60 9.05
C ASP A 91 -2.66 20.95 8.43
N ALA A 92 -3.28 21.62 7.45
CA ALA A 92 -4.43 21.08 6.73
C ALA A 92 -4.08 19.76 6.01
N LEU A 93 -2.93 19.70 5.34
CA LEU A 93 -2.43 18.48 4.70
C LEU A 93 -2.13 17.36 5.67
N SER A 94 -1.60 17.67 6.86
CA SER A 94 -1.29 16.67 7.87
C SER A 94 -2.57 16.00 8.37
N ILE A 95 -3.66 16.78 8.52
CA ILE A 95 -4.99 16.26 8.82
C ILE A 95 -5.48 15.36 7.67
N CYS A 96 -5.41 15.84 6.43
CA CYS A 96 -5.80 15.07 5.25
C CYS A 96 -5.01 13.75 5.10
N MET A 97 -3.69 13.80 5.28
CA MET A 97 -2.82 12.63 5.21
C MET A 97 -3.09 11.65 6.35
N SER A 98 -3.49 12.13 7.53
CA SER A 98 -3.91 11.27 8.64
C SER A 98 -5.20 10.52 8.30
N LEU A 99 -6.18 11.21 7.71
CA LEU A 99 -7.42 10.59 7.21
C LEU A 99 -7.14 9.57 6.11
N SER A 100 -6.28 9.91 5.13
CA SER A 100 -5.83 8.97 4.11
C SER A 100 -5.07 7.77 4.72
N GLY A 101 -4.31 7.97 5.80
CA GLY A 101 -3.62 6.90 6.51
C GLY A 101 -4.58 5.88 7.14
N TRP A 102 -5.71 6.33 7.68
CA TRP A 102 -6.74 5.44 8.22
C TRP A 102 -7.42 4.63 7.12
N GLU A 103 -7.77 5.28 6.01
CA GLU A 103 -8.35 4.63 4.84
C GLU A 103 -7.38 3.63 4.22
N MET A 104 -6.09 3.95 4.16
CA MET A 104 -5.06 3.08 3.60
C MET A 104 -4.96 1.73 4.35
N MET A 105 -5.27 1.68 5.66
CA MET A 105 -5.27 0.41 6.40
C MET A 105 -6.30 -0.59 5.87
N ILE A 106 -7.45 -0.10 5.38
CA ILE A 106 -8.48 -0.95 4.74
C ILE A 106 -7.90 -1.55 3.45
N HIS A 107 -7.25 -0.71 2.64
CA HIS A 107 -6.68 -1.11 1.35
C HIS A 107 -5.47 -2.03 1.48
N LEU A 108 -4.65 -1.86 2.52
CA LEU A 108 -3.58 -2.82 2.85
C LEU A 108 -4.14 -4.20 3.22
N GLY A 109 -5.31 -4.24 3.87
CA GLY A 109 -6.05 -5.48 4.10
C GLY A 109 -6.43 -6.18 2.80
N PHE A 110 -6.95 -5.44 1.82
CA PHE A 110 -7.24 -5.97 0.49
C PHE A 110 -5.97 -6.38 -0.26
N LEU A 111 -4.89 -5.60 -0.20
CA LEU A 111 -3.60 -5.95 -0.81
C LEU A 111 -3.15 -7.35 -0.37
N ALA A 112 -3.14 -7.60 0.95
CA ALA A 112 -2.74 -8.88 1.50
C ALA A 112 -3.74 -10.00 1.14
N GLY A 113 -5.04 -9.75 1.35
CA GLY A 113 -6.10 -10.74 1.10
C GLY A 113 -6.19 -11.16 -0.37
N THR A 114 -6.18 -10.20 -1.29
CA THR A 114 -6.21 -10.46 -2.73
C THR A 114 -4.94 -11.16 -3.19
N GLY A 115 -3.77 -10.73 -2.71
CA GLY A 115 -2.50 -11.39 -3.05
C GLY A 115 -2.50 -12.87 -2.68
N VAL A 116 -2.95 -13.22 -1.47
CA VAL A 116 -3.07 -14.63 -1.04
C VAL A 116 -4.08 -15.40 -1.89
N ARG A 117 -5.26 -14.83 -2.17
CA ARG A 117 -6.30 -15.53 -2.94
C ARG A 117 -5.87 -15.76 -4.38
N VAL A 118 -5.29 -14.76 -5.03
CA VAL A 118 -4.76 -14.87 -6.40
C VAL A 118 -3.63 -15.91 -6.45
N ALA A 119 -2.67 -15.86 -5.51
CA ALA A 119 -1.59 -16.84 -5.44
C ALA A 119 -2.11 -18.29 -5.28
N ASN A 120 -3.10 -18.50 -4.41
CA ASN A 120 -3.68 -19.81 -4.18
C ASN A 120 -4.43 -20.36 -5.41
N GLU A 121 -5.24 -19.53 -6.07
CA GLU A 121 -5.96 -19.94 -7.29
C GLU A 121 -5.00 -20.23 -8.45
N LEU A 122 -3.96 -19.41 -8.63
CA LEU A 122 -2.91 -19.67 -9.62
C LEU A 122 -2.13 -20.95 -9.30
N GLY A 123 -1.78 -21.17 -8.03
CA GLY A 123 -1.12 -22.39 -7.57
C GLY A 123 -1.96 -23.65 -7.77
N ALA A 124 -3.28 -23.53 -7.68
CA ALA A 124 -4.24 -24.59 -8.00
C ALA A 124 -4.50 -24.76 -9.51
N ALA A 125 -3.75 -24.06 -10.36
CA ALA A 125 -3.94 -24.01 -11.81
C ALA A 125 -5.33 -23.49 -12.24
N ASN A 126 -6.00 -22.69 -11.40
CA ASN A 126 -7.32 -22.12 -11.64
C ASN A 126 -7.22 -20.64 -12.05
N GLY A 127 -6.90 -20.38 -13.31
CA GLY A 127 -6.80 -19.00 -13.85
C GLY A 127 -8.12 -18.22 -13.76
N GLN A 128 -9.26 -18.90 -13.94
CA GLN A 128 -10.58 -18.25 -13.81
C GLN A 128 -10.86 -17.83 -12.37
N GLY A 129 -10.48 -18.65 -11.39
CA GLY A 129 -10.55 -18.31 -9.97
C GLY A 129 -9.71 -17.09 -9.63
N ALA A 130 -8.47 -17.02 -10.13
CA ALA A 130 -7.59 -15.87 -9.92
C ALA A 130 -8.16 -14.57 -10.51
N ARG A 131 -8.72 -14.65 -11.73
CA ARG A 131 -9.42 -13.52 -12.37
C ARG A 131 -10.64 -13.08 -11.56
N PHE A 132 -11.44 -14.03 -11.09
CA PHE A 132 -12.64 -13.75 -10.30
C PHE A 132 -12.28 -13.09 -8.96
N ALA A 133 -11.27 -13.61 -8.25
CA ALA A 133 -10.77 -13.02 -7.01
C ALA A 133 -10.31 -11.58 -7.23
N THR A 134 -9.55 -11.33 -8.29
CA THR A 134 -9.09 -9.99 -8.69
C THR A 134 -10.26 -9.05 -8.94
N LEU A 135 -11.26 -9.47 -9.72
CA LEU A 135 -12.42 -8.66 -10.05
C LEU A 135 -13.25 -8.30 -8.81
N VAL A 136 -13.54 -9.29 -7.97
CA VAL A 136 -14.33 -9.09 -6.74
C VAL A 136 -13.60 -8.16 -5.80
N SER A 137 -12.32 -8.43 -5.49
CA SER A 137 -11.56 -7.56 -4.59
C SER A 137 -11.43 -6.14 -5.11
N THR A 138 -11.15 -5.95 -6.40
CA THR A 138 -11.00 -4.62 -6.99
C THR A 138 -12.33 -3.84 -6.96
N THR A 139 -13.44 -4.51 -7.29
CA THR A 139 -14.77 -3.90 -7.29
C THR A 139 -15.22 -3.55 -5.88
N THR A 140 -15.07 -4.47 -4.92
CA THR A 140 -15.44 -4.22 -3.52
C THR A 140 -14.61 -3.10 -2.92
N SER A 141 -13.29 -3.09 -3.16
CA SER A 141 -12.40 -2.03 -2.71
C SER A 141 -12.82 -0.68 -3.28
N PHE A 142 -13.02 -0.59 -4.61
CA PHE A 142 -13.50 0.62 -5.26
C PHE A 142 -14.84 1.14 -4.69
N LEU A 143 -15.79 0.25 -4.40
CA LEU A 143 -17.08 0.65 -3.80
C LEU A 143 -16.90 1.20 -2.38
N ILE A 144 -16.00 0.61 -1.58
CA ILE A 144 -15.67 1.11 -0.25
C ILE A 144 -15.00 2.48 -0.34
N SER A 145 -14.01 2.65 -1.22
CA SER A 145 -13.32 3.93 -1.40
C SER A 145 -14.26 4.99 -1.96
N LEU A 146 -15.19 4.62 -2.85
CA LEU A 146 -16.24 5.52 -3.33
C LEU A 146 -17.15 5.97 -2.19
N PHE A 147 -17.58 5.04 -1.33
CA PHE A 147 -18.40 5.38 -0.17
C PHE A 147 -17.66 6.32 0.79
N ILE A 148 -16.40 6.03 1.12
CA ILE A 148 -15.58 6.88 2.00
C ILE A 148 -15.30 8.24 1.36
N SER A 149 -15.02 8.28 0.04
CA SER A 149 -14.83 9.51 -0.72
C SER A 149 -16.09 10.38 -0.71
N LEU A 150 -17.28 9.80 -0.91
CA LEU A 150 -18.54 10.52 -0.83
C LEU A 150 -18.80 11.05 0.57
N LEU A 151 -18.53 10.23 1.60
CA LEU A 151 -18.64 10.68 2.99
C LEU A 151 -17.69 11.85 3.28
N ALA A 152 -16.47 11.79 2.74
CA ALA A 152 -15.50 12.88 2.90
C ALA A 152 -15.95 14.17 2.22
N LEU A 153 -16.60 14.08 1.05
CA LEU A 153 -17.19 15.23 0.35
C LEU A 153 -18.43 15.78 1.05
N ILE A 154 -19.27 14.93 1.65
CA ILE A 154 -20.49 15.37 2.35
C ILE A 154 -20.17 16.02 3.69
N CYS A 155 -19.15 15.50 4.39
CA CYS A 155 -18.76 15.99 5.71
C CYS A 155 -17.56 16.94 5.67
N HIS A 156 -17.22 17.48 4.50
CA HIS A 156 -16.00 18.26 4.26
C HIS A 156 -15.80 19.40 5.27
N ASP A 157 -16.89 20.10 5.60
CA ASP A 157 -16.98 21.20 6.56
C ASP A 157 -16.73 20.81 8.03
N LYS A 158 -16.85 19.51 8.34
CA LYS A 158 -16.78 18.98 9.72
C LYS A 158 -15.60 18.05 9.95
N LEU A 159 -14.97 17.51 8.92
CA LEU A 159 -13.87 16.55 9.05
C LEU A 159 -12.72 17.11 9.90
N ALA A 160 -12.33 18.36 9.66
CA ALA A 160 -11.21 19.00 10.36
C ALA A 160 -11.52 19.30 11.84
N THR A 161 -12.79 19.46 12.20
CA THR A 161 -13.21 19.80 13.58
C THR A 161 -12.84 18.72 14.61
N ILE A 162 -12.62 17.47 14.15
CA ILE A 162 -12.18 16.35 14.98
C ILE A 162 -10.71 16.51 15.39
N PHE A 163 -9.91 17.19 14.57
CA PHE A 163 -8.46 17.32 14.75
C PHE A 163 -8.06 18.68 15.33
N THR A 164 -8.82 19.75 15.05
CA THR A 164 -8.46 21.11 15.45
C THR A 164 -9.69 21.97 15.71
N SER A 165 -9.52 22.98 16.57
CA SER A 165 -10.50 24.03 16.82
C SER A 165 -10.17 25.35 16.11
N SER A 166 -9.10 25.39 15.30
CA SER A 166 -8.72 26.58 14.54
C SER A 166 -9.56 26.70 13.27
N GLU A 167 -10.39 27.75 13.18
CA GLU A 167 -11.23 28.02 12.01
C GLU A 167 -10.40 28.14 10.73
N ALA A 168 -9.24 28.80 10.77
CA ALA A 168 -8.37 28.96 9.61
C ALA A 168 -7.87 27.61 9.05
N VAL A 169 -7.65 26.61 9.92
CA VAL A 169 -7.22 25.27 9.48
C VAL A 169 -8.41 24.47 8.96
N ILE A 170 -9.60 24.65 9.55
CA ILE A 170 -10.84 24.04 9.08
C ILE A 170 -11.13 24.50 7.65
N ASP A 171 -11.11 25.80 7.39
CA ASP A 171 -11.33 26.36 6.04
C ASP A 171 -10.27 25.87 5.04
N ALA A 172 -9.01 25.77 5.46
CA ALA A 172 -7.94 25.25 4.60
C ALA A 172 -8.11 23.76 4.25
N VAL A 173 -8.61 22.94 5.19
CA VAL A 173 -8.97 21.53 4.92
C VAL A 173 -10.18 21.45 4.00
N ASP A 174 -11.14 22.38 4.17
CA ASP A 174 -12.34 22.47 3.34
C ASP A 174 -11.99 22.69 1.86
N ASP A 175 -11.10 23.65 1.60
CA ASP A 175 -10.62 24.01 0.25
C ASP A 175 -9.93 22.83 -0.47
N ILE A 176 -9.28 21.93 0.27
CA ILE A 176 -8.55 20.77 -0.28
C ILE A 176 -9.32 19.44 -0.12
N SER A 177 -10.54 19.48 0.42
CA SER A 177 -11.37 18.30 0.68
C SER A 177 -11.72 17.51 -0.58
N VAL A 178 -11.95 18.21 -1.70
CA VAL A 178 -12.19 17.58 -3.01
C VAL A 178 -10.95 16.80 -3.47
N LEU A 179 -9.76 17.35 -3.23
CA LEU A 179 -8.51 16.69 -3.56
C LEU A 179 -8.27 15.46 -2.68
N LEU A 180 -8.63 15.54 -1.39
CA LEU A 180 -8.64 14.41 -0.47
C LEU A 180 -9.58 13.30 -0.94
N ALA A 181 -10.82 13.65 -1.32
CA ALA A 181 -11.80 12.69 -1.80
C ALA A 181 -11.33 11.96 -3.07
N LEU A 182 -10.75 12.68 -4.03
CA LEU A 182 -10.13 12.08 -5.21
C LEU A 182 -8.96 11.17 -4.82
N THR A 183 -8.13 11.58 -3.86
CA THR A 183 -7.01 10.78 -3.37
C THR A 183 -7.50 9.44 -2.80
N ILE A 184 -8.53 9.47 -1.95
CA ILE A 184 -9.18 8.28 -1.39
C ILE A 184 -9.67 7.36 -2.51
N LEU A 185 -10.37 7.91 -3.51
CA LEU A 185 -10.90 7.10 -4.60
C LEU A 185 -9.79 6.40 -5.41
N PHE A 186 -8.70 7.09 -5.73
CA PHE A 186 -7.59 6.52 -6.51
C PHE A 186 -6.74 5.53 -5.70
N ASN A 187 -6.49 5.84 -4.43
CA ASN A 187 -5.80 4.93 -3.51
C ASN A 187 -6.65 3.70 -3.18
N GLY A 188 -7.94 3.72 -3.50
CA GLY A 188 -8.82 2.59 -3.36
C GLY A 188 -8.49 1.37 -4.19
N VAL A 189 -7.95 1.60 -5.39
CA VAL A 189 -7.74 0.55 -6.40
C VAL A 189 -6.28 0.12 -6.44
N GLN A 190 -5.34 1.05 -6.25
CA GLN A 190 -3.91 0.80 -6.41
C GLN A 190 -3.38 -0.34 -5.54
N PRO A 191 -3.61 -0.38 -4.21
CA PRO A 191 -3.06 -1.41 -3.35
C PRO A 191 -3.60 -2.81 -3.68
N VAL A 192 -4.85 -2.91 -4.15
CA VAL A 192 -5.45 -4.17 -4.57
C VAL A 192 -4.73 -4.72 -5.79
N LEU A 193 -4.48 -3.87 -6.80
CA LEU A 193 -3.74 -4.26 -8.00
C LEU A 193 -2.28 -4.60 -7.69
N SER A 194 -1.63 -3.89 -6.76
CA SER A 194 -0.31 -4.27 -6.25
C SER A 194 -0.36 -5.64 -5.55
N GLY A 195 -1.42 -5.93 -4.79
CA GLY A 195 -1.67 -7.24 -4.19
C GLY A 195 -1.83 -8.35 -5.23
N VAL A 196 -2.59 -8.10 -6.29
CA VAL A 196 -2.70 -9.01 -7.45
C VAL A 196 -1.33 -9.26 -8.07
N ALA A 197 -0.53 -8.23 -8.30
CA ALA A 197 0.81 -8.37 -8.87
C ALA A 197 1.74 -9.17 -7.95
N ILE A 198 1.65 -9.02 -6.63
CA ILE A 198 2.36 -9.86 -5.67
C ILE A 198 1.90 -11.32 -5.79
N GLY A 199 0.58 -11.56 -5.81
CA GLY A 199 0.02 -12.90 -5.93
C GLY A 199 0.36 -13.62 -7.24
N SER A 200 0.47 -12.87 -8.33
CA SER A 200 0.85 -13.38 -9.66
C SER A 200 2.37 -13.41 -9.89
N GLY A 201 3.18 -12.83 -8.99
CA GLY A 201 4.64 -12.77 -9.12
C GLY A 201 5.16 -11.73 -10.13
N TRP A 202 4.39 -10.67 -10.41
CA TRP A 202 4.74 -9.59 -11.35
C TRP A 202 5.49 -8.42 -10.69
N GLN A 203 6.01 -8.61 -9.48
CA GLN A 203 6.60 -7.54 -8.65
C GLN A 203 7.70 -6.75 -9.38
N ALA A 204 8.56 -7.43 -10.15
CA ALA A 204 9.61 -6.77 -10.91
C ALA A 204 9.05 -5.84 -12.02
N LEU A 205 8.00 -6.29 -12.72
CA LEU A 205 7.33 -5.47 -13.72
C LEU A 205 6.71 -4.23 -13.08
N VAL A 206 6.00 -4.41 -11.96
CA VAL A 206 5.39 -3.30 -11.23
C VAL A 206 6.44 -2.35 -10.67
N ALA A 207 7.61 -2.82 -10.23
CA ALA A 207 8.71 -1.96 -9.82
C ALA A 207 9.17 -1.03 -10.97
N TYR A 208 9.28 -1.53 -12.21
CA TYR A 208 9.59 -0.68 -13.37
C TYR A 208 8.49 0.34 -13.66
N VAL A 209 7.21 -0.08 -13.56
CA VAL A 209 6.07 0.84 -13.72
C VAL A 209 6.14 1.94 -12.67
N ASN A 210 6.38 1.59 -11.40
CA ASN A 210 6.50 2.52 -10.29
C ASN A 210 7.63 3.54 -10.53
N ILE A 211 8.79 3.11 -11.05
CA ILE A 211 9.86 4.04 -11.44
C ILE A 211 9.37 5.05 -12.49
N GLY A 212 8.71 4.56 -13.54
CA GLY A 212 8.20 5.41 -14.62
C GLY A 212 7.11 6.39 -14.16
N SER A 213 6.09 5.89 -13.46
CA SER A 213 4.95 6.68 -13.04
C SER A 213 5.29 7.66 -11.92
N TYR A 214 5.99 7.21 -10.88
CA TYR A 214 6.25 8.02 -9.69
C TYR A 214 7.46 8.93 -9.88
N TYR A 215 8.57 8.41 -10.37
CA TYR A 215 9.84 9.14 -10.34
C TYR A 215 10.10 9.93 -11.61
N LEU A 216 9.72 9.41 -12.78
CA LEU A 216 9.92 10.13 -14.04
C LEU A 216 8.79 11.11 -14.37
N ILE A 217 7.59 10.89 -13.82
CA ILE A 217 6.40 11.69 -14.16
C ILE A 217 5.84 12.38 -12.91
N GLY A 218 5.46 11.62 -11.88
CA GLY A 218 4.79 12.14 -10.68
C GLY A 218 5.60 13.22 -9.94
N ILE A 219 6.86 12.93 -9.59
CA ILE A 219 7.74 13.89 -8.88
C ILE A 219 8.00 15.13 -9.75
N PRO A 220 8.48 15.03 -11.00
CA PRO A 220 8.72 16.23 -11.82
C PRO A 220 7.46 17.06 -12.05
N PHE A 221 6.31 16.40 -12.27
CA PHE A 221 5.03 17.09 -12.46
C PHE A 221 4.58 17.82 -11.18
N GLY A 222 4.72 17.18 -10.02
CA GLY A 222 4.44 17.82 -8.73
C GLY A 222 5.37 19.01 -8.46
N VAL A 223 6.67 18.87 -8.72
CA VAL A 223 7.65 19.96 -8.57
C VAL A 223 7.32 21.13 -9.52
N LEU A 224 6.96 20.83 -10.76
CA LEU A 224 6.58 21.83 -11.76
C LEU A 224 5.33 22.61 -11.32
N LEU A 225 4.28 21.92 -10.86
CA LEU A 225 3.07 22.57 -10.36
C LEU A 225 3.33 23.36 -9.08
N GLY A 226 4.09 22.79 -8.15
CA GLY A 226 4.35 23.40 -6.84
C GLY A 226 5.22 24.66 -6.93
N TRP A 227 6.38 24.58 -7.59
CA TRP A 227 7.32 25.70 -7.71
C TRP A 227 7.19 26.49 -9.01
N GLY A 228 7.00 25.81 -10.15
CA GLY A 228 6.95 26.46 -11.46
C GLY A 228 5.68 27.26 -11.68
N PHE A 229 4.52 26.71 -11.31
CA PHE A 229 3.23 27.40 -11.40
C PHE A 229 2.77 28.04 -10.08
N HIS A 230 3.60 27.98 -9.04
CA HIS A 230 3.32 28.56 -7.71
C HIS A 230 2.04 28.04 -7.04
N TYR A 231 1.57 26.82 -7.36
CA TYR A 231 0.47 26.18 -6.64
C TYR A 231 0.88 25.64 -5.26
N GLY A 232 2.16 25.79 -4.89
CA GLY A 232 2.67 25.40 -3.59
C GLY A 232 2.38 23.94 -3.30
N VAL A 233 1.86 23.66 -2.11
CA VAL A 233 1.69 22.29 -1.66
C VAL A 233 0.59 21.54 -2.39
N LEU A 234 -0.44 22.25 -2.84
CA LEU A 234 -1.51 21.69 -3.66
C LEU A 234 -0.96 21.14 -4.97
N GLY A 235 0.00 21.84 -5.59
CA GLY A 235 0.68 21.37 -6.80
C GLY A 235 1.43 20.05 -6.59
N ILE A 236 2.11 19.89 -5.44
CA ILE A 236 2.82 18.65 -5.08
C ILE A 236 1.84 17.50 -4.88
N TRP A 237 0.70 17.75 -4.22
CA TRP A 237 -0.33 16.74 -4.00
C TRP A 237 -1.00 16.33 -5.33
N VAL A 238 -1.29 17.27 -6.23
CA VAL A 238 -1.77 16.94 -7.58
C VAL A 238 -0.75 16.08 -8.33
N GLY A 239 0.55 16.40 -8.23
CA GLY A 239 1.63 15.55 -8.74
C GLY A 239 1.60 14.14 -8.19
N MET A 240 1.38 14.02 -6.87
CA MET A 240 1.22 12.75 -6.17
C MET A 240 0.13 11.89 -6.81
N ILE A 241 -1.08 12.45 -6.90
CA ILE A 241 -2.27 11.78 -7.44
C ILE A 241 -2.05 11.43 -8.91
N CYS A 242 -1.42 12.30 -9.70
CA CYS A 242 -1.15 12.02 -11.11
C CYS A 242 -0.25 10.78 -11.27
N GLY A 243 0.84 10.69 -10.51
CA GLY A 243 1.72 9.52 -10.53
C GLY A 243 1.00 8.24 -10.10
N THR A 244 0.17 8.31 -9.05
CA THR A 244 -0.65 7.17 -8.59
C THR A 244 -1.70 6.78 -9.60
N ALA A 245 -2.45 7.73 -10.17
CA ALA A 245 -3.45 7.46 -11.18
C ALA A 245 -2.84 6.80 -12.43
N MET A 246 -1.68 7.30 -12.90
CA MET A 246 -0.97 6.69 -14.02
C MET A 246 -0.53 5.26 -13.72
N GLN A 247 0.04 5.02 -12.54
CA GLN A 247 0.42 3.68 -12.09
C GLN A 247 -0.79 2.73 -12.06
N THR A 248 -1.89 3.16 -11.44
CA THR A 248 -3.13 2.39 -11.34
C THR A 248 -3.68 2.04 -12.71
N LEU A 249 -3.70 2.99 -13.65
CA LEU A 249 -4.17 2.75 -15.01
C LEU A 249 -3.31 1.73 -15.75
N ILE A 250 -1.99 1.81 -15.62
CA ILE A 250 -1.06 0.85 -16.23
C ILE A 250 -1.28 -0.55 -15.62
N LEU A 251 -1.35 -0.66 -14.29
CA LEU A 251 -1.59 -1.93 -13.61
C LEU A 251 -2.96 -2.51 -13.96
N ALA A 252 -4.00 -1.68 -14.02
CA ALA A 252 -5.34 -2.11 -14.41
C ALA A 252 -5.33 -2.64 -15.85
N TRP A 253 -4.64 -1.95 -16.76
CA TRP A 253 -4.49 -2.40 -18.15
C TRP A 253 -3.76 -3.75 -18.26
N ILE A 254 -2.63 -3.91 -17.54
CA ILE A 254 -1.89 -5.19 -17.48
C ILE A 254 -2.79 -6.30 -16.96
N THR A 255 -3.51 -6.03 -15.87
CA THR A 255 -4.39 -7.00 -15.20
C THR A 255 -5.56 -7.42 -16.09
N LEU A 256 -6.15 -6.48 -16.84
CA LEU A 256 -7.26 -6.73 -17.77
C LEU A 256 -6.80 -7.50 -19.02
N ARG A 257 -5.57 -7.29 -19.48
CA ARG A 257 -4.99 -7.96 -20.66
C ARG A 257 -4.32 -9.29 -20.35
N CYS A 258 -4.12 -9.60 -19.08
CA CYS A 258 -3.49 -10.83 -18.64
C CYS A 258 -4.27 -12.07 -19.07
N ASP A 259 -3.58 -13.03 -19.69
CA ASP A 259 -4.09 -14.39 -19.84
C ASP A 259 -3.88 -15.16 -18.53
N TRP A 260 -4.93 -15.17 -17.71
CA TRP A 260 -4.92 -15.85 -16.43
C TRP A 260 -4.72 -17.36 -16.52
N ASN A 261 -5.04 -18.00 -17.65
CA ASN A 261 -4.79 -19.42 -17.84
C ASN A 261 -3.30 -19.69 -18.07
N GLU A 262 -2.64 -18.81 -18.83
CA GLU A 262 -1.19 -18.91 -19.04
C GLU A 262 -0.43 -18.71 -17.72
N GLU A 263 -0.83 -17.74 -16.90
CA GLU A 263 -0.22 -17.51 -15.59
C GLU A 263 -0.47 -18.66 -14.62
N ALA A 264 -1.66 -19.26 -14.65
CA ALA A 264 -1.96 -20.47 -13.89
C ALA A 264 -1.08 -21.67 -14.33
N LEU A 265 -0.83 -21.82 -15.64
CA LEU A 265 0.10 -22.82 -16.16
C LEU A 265 1.55 -22.57 -15.70
N LYS A 266 2.01 -21.32 -15.73
CA LYS A 266 3.35 -20.94 -15.22
C LYS A 266 3.49 -21.27 -13.74
N ALA A 267 2.49 -20.90 -12.93
CA ALA A 267 2.47 -21.20 -11.51
C ALA A 267 2.45 -22.72 -11.25
N GLY A 268 1.61 -23.46 -11.96
CA GLY A 268 1.55 -24.93 -11.87
C GLY A 268 2.86 -25.61 -12.23
N ASN A 269 3.58 -25.10 -13.25
CA ASN A 269 4.90 -25.63 -13.62
C ASN A 269 5.95 -25.38 -12.55
N ARG A 270 5.97 -24.20 -11.91
CA ARG A 270 6.87 -23.91 -10.78
C ARG A 270 6.60 -24.85 -9.60
N MET A 271 5.33 -25.09 -9.28
CA MET A 271 4.94 -26.01 -8.20
C MET A 271 5.34 -27.46 -8.48
N ARG A 272 5.21 -27.93 -9.74
CA ARG A 272 5.64 -29.27 -10.15
C ARG A 272 7.14 -29.47 -10.08
N GLN A 273 7.93 -28.46 -10.50
CA GLN A 273 9.38 -28.49 -10.35
C GLN A 273 9.77 -28.61 -8.87
N TRP A 274 9.16 -27.81 -8.00
CA TRP A 274 9.40 -27.89 -6.56
C TRP A 274 9.02 -29.25 -5.96
N SER A 275 7.89 -29.85 -6.37
CA SER A 275 7.49 -31.18 -5.89
C SER A 275 8.42 -32.29 -6.37
N SER A 276 9.11 -32.11 -7.50
CA SER A 276 10.06 -33.10 -8.04
C SER A 276 11.45 -33.03 -7.42
N THR A 277 11.78 -31.93 -6.74
CA THR A 277 13.06 -31.72 -6.06
C THR A 277 13.04 -32.17 -4.58
N LYS A 278 11.85 -32.48 -4.04
CA LYS A 278 11.64 -33.09 -2.72
C LYS A 278 11.84 -34.59 -2.75
#